data_AF-A0A480B329-F1
#
_entry.id   AF-A0A480B329-F1
#
_cell.length_a   1.000
_cell.length_b   1.000
_cell.length_c   1.000
_cell.angle_alpha   90.00
_cell.angle_beta   90.00
_cell.angle_gamma   90.00
#
_symmetry.space_group_name_H-M   'P 1'
#
loop_
_entity.id
_entity.type
_entity.pdbx_description
1 polymer ?
#
loop_
_entity_poly.entity_id
_entity_poly.type
_entity_poly.pdbx_seq_one_letter_code
_entity_poly.pdbx_strand_id
1 'polypeptide(L)'
;MNKVTKLIVIIMSIIATSMIFSGCGTITAEDLTGEYVLVDHGKETKEDGKKYYLMIKEKDIFFENKPAIEIRFTKQRYNQELDKYYYTNSDFYVDAKTLKEFDRQSRQFTLNEDKTIVIDDIQYKKISNDNVNLNDTNYTDNYIYRDLNNLPKYRNATDDTIRDIVYY
;
A
#
# COMPACT_ATOMS: atom_id res chain seq x y z
N MET A 1 -2.23 -2.11 -54.44
CA MET A 1 -2.05 -1.08 -53.39
C MET A 1 -0.86 -0.22 -53.77
N ASN A 2 -1.04 1.09 -53.96
CA ASN A 2 0.04 1.98 -54.39
C ASN A 2 1.16 2.04 -53.34
N LYS A 3 2.41 2.29 -53.75
CA LYS A 3 3.59 2.29 -52.85
C LYS A 3 3.38 3.19 -51.62
N VAL A 4 2.69 4.32 -51.81
CA VAL A 4 2.33 5.27 -50.75
C VAL A 4 1.35 4.67 -49.74
N THR A 5 0.33 3.94 -50.19
CA THR A 5 -0.67 3.31 -49.33
C THR A 5 -0.06 2.17 -48.50
N LYS A 6 0.89 1.40 -49.04
CA LYS A 6 1.65 0.40 -48.27
C LYS A 6 2.47 1.03 -47.16
N LEU A 7 3.12 2.16 -47.44
CA LEU A 7 3.96 2.86 -46.46
C LEU A 7 3.14 3.42 -45.28
N ILE A 8 1.98 4.00 -45.56
CA ILE A 8 1.08 4.54 -44.52
C ILE A 8 0.56 3.42 -43.60
N VAL A 9 0.19 2.26 -44.17
CA VAL A 9 -0.29 1.11 -43.37
C VAL A 9 0.83 0.54 -42.50
N ILE A 10 2.07 0.46 -43.00
CA ILE A 10 3.21 -0.01 -42.21
C ILE A 10 3.52 0.96 -41.07
N ILE A 11 3.50 2.27 -41.31
CA ILE A 11 3.74 3.28 -40.27
C ILE A 11 2.63 3.24 -39.21
N MET A 12 1.36 3.15 -39.61
CA MET A 12 0.24 3.02 -38.66
C MET A 12 0.29 1.72 -37.86
N SER A 13 0.70 0.60 -38.48
CA SER A 13 0.91 -0.67 -37.76
C SER A 13 2.07 -0.59 -36.77
N ILE A 14 3.17 0.08 -37.11
CA ILE A 14 4.31 0.28 -36.20
C ILE A 14 3.90 1.16 -35.00
N ILE A 15 3.17 2.25 -35.25
CA ILE A 15 2.65 3.15 -34.21
C ILE A 15 1.64 2.43 -33.30
N ALA A 16 0.77 1.60 -33.88
CA ALA A 16 -0.18 0.77 -33.13
C ALA A 16 0.55 -0.29 -32.28
N THR A 17 1.63 -0.91 -32.78
CA THR A 17 2.46 -1.81 -31.96
C THR A 17 3.31 -1.08 -30.93
N SER A 18 3.72 0.17 -31.17
CA SER A 18 4.49 0.95 -30.19
C SER A 18 3.61 1.50 -29.06
N MET A 19 2.29 1.63 -29.26
CA MET A 19 1.34 1.90 -28.17
C MET A 19 1.04 0.66 -27.31
N ILE A 20 1.40 -0.55 -27.77
CA ILE A 20 1.21 -1.80 -27.03
C ILE A 20 2.54 -2.28 -26.40
N PHE A 21 3.70 -1.79 -26.85
CA PHE A 21 5.01 -2.27 -26.43
C PHE A 21 6.07 -1.16 -26.18
N SER A 22 5.67 -0.01 -25.65
CA SER A 22 6.62 0.89 -24.98
C SER A 22 6.85 0.42 -23.54
N GLY A 23 7.68 -0.62 -23.42
CA GLY A 23 8.53 -0.98 -22.28
C GLY A 23 7.98 -0.88 -20.85
N CYS A 24 7.63 -2.02 -20.25
CA CYS A 24 7.97 -2.36 -18.86
C CYS A 24 7.58 -3.83 -18.65
N GLY A 25 8.35 -4.61 -17.89
CA GLY A 25 7.81 -5.87 -17.38
C GLY A 25 6.48 -5.57 -16.67
N THR A 26 5.46 -6.40 -16.89
CA THR A 26 4.18 -6.24 -16.19
C THR A 26 4.45 -6.32 -14.70
N ILE A 27 4.31 -5.18 -14.01
CA ILE A 27 4.47 -5.12 -12.55
C ILE A 27 3.44 -6.04 -11.90
N THR A 28 3.91 -6.93 -11.03
CA THR A 28 3.02 -7.84 -10.29
C THR A 28 2.77 -7.32 -8.89
N ALA A 29 1.79 -7.89 -8.19
CA ALA A 29 1.55 -7.53 -6.79
C ALA A 29 2.77 -7.84 -5.91
N GLU A 30 3.52 -8.90 -6.23
CA GLU A 30 4.75 -9.27 -5.54
C GLU A 30 5.82 -8.19 -5.67
N ASP A 31 5.95 -7.57 -6.83
CA ASP A 31 6.87 -6.45 -7.06
C ASP A 31 6.55 -5.23 -6.18
N LEU A 32 5.30 -5.07 -5.76
CA LEU A 32 4.87 -4.01 -4.84
C LEU A 32 5.12 -4.35 -3.37
N THR A 33 5.30 -5.62 -3.00
CA THR A 33 5.48 -5.97 -1.59
C THR A 33 6.83 -5.48 -1.04
N GLY A 34 6.84 -4.95 0.18
CA GLY A 34 8.06 -4.49 0.83
C GLY A 34 7.87 -3.27 1.72
N GLU A 35 8.98 -2.63 2.08
CA GLU A 35 9.03 -1.44 2.93
C GLU A 35 8.95 -0.17 2.10
N TYR A 36 8.25 0.82 2.66
CA TYR A 36 7.97 2.09 2.02
C TYR A 36 8.41 3.26 2.91
N VAL A 37 8.68 4.39 2.27
CA VAL A 37 8.89 5.68 2.92
C VAL A 37 7.83 6.68 2.45
N LEU A 38 7.40 7.56 3.35
CA LEU A 38 6.53 8.68 3.02
C LEU A 38 7.25 9.63 2.06
N VAL A 39 6.53 10.16 1.07
CA VAL A 39 7.02 11.21 0.18
C VAL A 39 6.17 12.45 0.40
N ASP A 40 6.80 13.51 0.88
CA ASP A 40 6.17 14.80 1.11
C ASP A 40 6.83 15.87 0.25
N HIS A 41 6.05 16.57 -0.58
CA HIS A 41 6.55 17.55 -1.55
C HIS A 41 7.74 17.04 -2.39
N GLY A 42 7.69 15.77 -2.82
CA GLY A 42 8.73 15.11 -3.62
C GLY A 42 9.99 14.72 -2.86
N LYS A 43 10.01 14.85 -1.52
CA LYS A 43 11.13 14.45 -0.67
C LYS A 43 10.74 13.25 0.19
N GLU A 44 11.64 12.28 0.29
CA GLU A 44 11.49 11.16 1.21
C GLU A 44 11.56 11.67 2.65
N THR A 45 10.51 11.41 3.42
CA THR A 45 10.37 11.84 4.80
C THR A 45 10.31 10.62 5.70
N LYS A 46 11.25 10.53 6.64
CA LYS A 46 11.19 9.53 7.71
C LYS A 46 10.46 10.12 8.90
N GLU A 47 9.43 9.42 9.37
CA GLU A 47 8.82 9.73 10.64
C GLU A 47 9.44 8.84 11.72
N ASP A 48 9.83 9.46 12.83
CA ASP A 48 10.43 8.72 13.93
C ASP A 48 9.46 7.67 14.50
N GLY A 49 9.99 6.50 14.85
CA GLY A 49 9.23 5.37 15.39
C GLY A 49 8.18 4.76 14.46
N LYS A 50 8.12 5.14 13.17
CA LYS A 50 7.13 4.65 12.21
C LYS A 50 7.79 3.96 11.02
N LYS A 51 7.19 2.85 10.57
CA LYS A 51 7.56 2.15 9.34
C LYS A 51 6.33 1.78 8.54
N TYR A 52 6.49 1.67 7.23
CA TYR A 52 5.40 1.43 6.29
C TYR A 52 5.68 0.20 5.46
N TYR A 53 4.68 -0.68 5.32
CA TYR A 53 4.82 -1.89 4.54
C TYR A 53 3.60 -2.13 3.67
N LEU A 54 3.82 -2.63 2.46
CA LEU A 54 2.77 -3.19 1.62
C LEU A 54 2.99 -4.70 1.50
N MET A 55 1.92 -5.48 1.66
CA MET A 55 1.96 -6.93 1.60
C MET A 55 0.72 -7.48 0.90
N ILE A 56 0.84 -8.68 0.34
CA ILE A 56 -0.32 -9.40 -0.18
C ILE A 56 -0.96 -10.14 0.99
N LYS A 57 -2.23 -9.84 1.25
CA LYS A 57 -3.03 -10.49 2.29
C LYS A 57 -3.66 -11.77 1.76
N GLU A 58 -4.26 -11.71 0.57
CA GLU A 58 -4.86 -12.87 -0.08
C GLU A 58 -4.79 -12.75 -1.62
N LYS A 59 -4.66 -13.90 -2.29
CA LYS A 59 -4.62 -14.03 -3.76
C LYS A 59 -5.74 -14.92 -4.24
N ASP A 60 -5.97 -14.89 -5.56
CA ASP A 60 -6.92 -15.78 -6.23
C ASP A 60 -8.35 -15.65 -5.68
N ILE A 61 -8.69 -14.44 -5.21
CA ILE A 61 -10.01 -14.10 -4.70
C ILE A 61 -10.85 -13.42 -5.77
N PHE A 62 -12.13 -13.23 -5.47
CA PHE A 62 -13.05 -12.46 -6.30
C PHE A 62 -13.63 -11.29 -5.50
N PHE A 63 -13.56 -10.10 -6.09
CA PHE A 63 -14.24 -8.90 -5.59
C PHE A 63 -15.21 -8.41 -6.67
N GLU A 64 -16.48 -8.25 -6.33
CA GLU A 64 -17.55 -7.90 -7.29
C GLU A 64 -17.56 -8.79 -8.56
N ASN A 65 -17.36 -10.10 -8.38
CA ASN A 65 -17.27 -11.12 -9.45
C ASN A 65 -16.10 -10.94 -10.43
N LYS A 66 -15.08 -10.15 -10.06
CA LYS A 66 -13.84 -9.98 -10.83
C LYS A 66 -12.65 -10.58 -10.07
N PRO A 67 -11.68 -11.21 -10.75
CA PRO A 67 -10.45 -11.67 -10.13
C PRO A 67 -9.72 -10.52 -9.44
N ALA A 68 -9.35 -10.73 -8.18
CA ALA A 68 -8.77 -9.69 -7.34
C ALA A 68 -7.62 -10.25 -6.49
N ILE A 69 -6.82 -9.32 -5.97
CA ILE A 69 -5.83 -9.55 -4.93
C ILE A 69 -6.20 -8.61 -3.78
N GLU A 70 -6.20 -9.12 -2.55
CA GLU A 70 -6.30 -8.27 -1.37
C GLU A 70 -4.88 -7.91 -0.92
N ILE A 71 -4.57 -6.61 -0.94
CA ILE A 71 -3.31 -6.07 -0.45
C ILE A 71 -3.55 -5.35 0.88
N ARG A 72 -2.56 -5.39 1.77
CA ARG A 72 -2.56 -4.67 3.03
C ARG A 72 -1.43 -3.67 3.06
N PHE A 73 -1.77 -2.40 3.25
CA PHE A 73 -0.82 -1.38 3.67
C PHE A 73 -0.87 -1.25 5.19
N THR A 74 0.29 -1.36 5.83
CA THR A 74 0.40 -1.30 7.29
C THR A 74 1.39 -0.23 7.74
N LYS A 75 0.96 0.55 8.73
CA LYS A 75 1.80 1.49 9.47
C LYS A 75 2.19 0.84 10.79
N GLN A 76 3.45 0.44 10.90
CA GLN A 76 4.04 -0.01 12.15
C GLN A 76 4.38 1.19 13.03
N ARG A 77 4.12 1.06 14.33
CA ARG A 77 4.50 2.00 15.37
C ARG A 77 5.07 1.23 16.56
N TYR A 78 5.91 1.86 17.36
CA TYR A 78 6.45 1.30 18.59
C TYR A 78 5.87 2.01 19.81
N ASN A 79 5.33 1.25 20.76
CA ASN A 79 4.85 1.78 22.03
C ASN A 79 5.88 1.49 23.13
N GLN A 80 6.42 2.55 23.74
CA GLN A 80 7.46 2.44 24.77
C GLN A 80 6.94 1.88 26.11
N GLU A 81 5.69 2.17 26.47
CA GLU A 81 5.11 1.74 27.75
C GLU A 81 4.88 0.23 27.80
N LEU A 82 4.63 -0.39 26.64
CA LEU A 82 4.42 -1.83 26.49
C LEU A 82 5.62 -2.57 25.90
N ASP A 83 6.66 -1.86 25.45
CA ASP A 83 7.82 -2.40 24.72
C ASP A 83 7.39 -3.30 23.54
N LYS A 84 6.47 -2.78 22.72
CA LYS A 84 5.82 -3.55 21.64
C LYS A 84 5.57 -2.73 20.39
N TYR A 85 5.75 -3.39 19.24
CA TYR A 85 5.25 -2.89 17.97
C TYR A 85 3.77 -3.21 17.79
N TYR A 86 3.06 -2.30 17.13
CA TYR A 86 1.66 -2.45 16.74
C TYR A 86 1.40 -1.78 15.40
N TYR A 87 0.22 -2.05 14.84
CA TYR A 87 -0.04 -1.79 13.44
C TYR A 87 -1.40 -1.11 13.21
N THR A 88 -1.43 -0.15 12.30
CA THR A 88 -2.66 0.34 11.68
C THR A 88 -2.72 -0.17 10.25
N ASN A 89 -3.75 -0.94 9.92
CA ASN A 89 -3.87 -1.61 8.63
C ASN A 89 -4.91 -0.94 7.73
N SER A 90 -4.65 -1.01 6.44
CA SER A 90 -5.51 -0.53 5.36
C SER A 90 -5.53 -1.63 4.31
N ASP A 91 -6.65 -2.30 4.15
CA ASP A 91 -6.80 -3.40 3.21
C ASP A 91 -7.50 -2.89 1.95
N PHE A 92 -6.99 -3.29 0.79
CA PHE A 92 -7.52 -2.86 -0.51
C PHE A 92 -7.69 -4.06 -1.43
N TYR A 93 -8.79 -4.06 -2.19
CA TYR A 93 -8.97 -4.99 -3.30
C TYR A 93 -8.48 -4.34 -4.59
N VAL A 94 -7.59 -5.02 -5.31
CA VAL A 94 -7.09 -4.57 -6.61
C VAL A 94 -7.34 -5.63 -7.68
N ASP A 95 -7.56 -5.18 -8.91
CA ASP A 95 -7.68 -6.06 -10.07
C ASP A 95 -6.39 -6.87 -10.25
N ALA A 96 -6.52 -8.19 -10.37
CA ALA A 96 -5.37 -9.09 -10.35
C ALA A 96 -4.39 -8.90 -11.53
N LYS A 97 -4.81 -8.22 -12.61
CA LYS A 97 -3.97 -7.99 -13.81
C LYS A 97 -3.39 -6.59 -13.85
N THR A 98 -4.20 -5.60 -13.47
CA THR A 98 -3.87 -4.18 -13.64
C THR A 98 -3.44 -3.52 -12.35
N LEU A 99 -3.65 -4.17 -11.19
CA LEU A 99 -3.40 -3.66 -9.84
C LEU A 99 -4.15 -2.35 -9.54
N LYS A 100 -5.17 -2.01 -10.36
CA LYS A 100 -6.05 -0.88 -10.11
C LYS A 100 -7.07 -1.25 -9.04
N GLU A 101 -7.30 -0.33 -8.12
CA GLU A 101 -8.36 -0.46 -7.12
C GLU A 101 -9.75 -0.46 -7.77
N PHE A 102 -10.71 -1.11 -7.12
CA PHE A 102 -12.14 -1.05 -7.49
C PHE A 102 -12.83 0.21 -6.92
N ASP A 103 -13.66 0.89 -7.74
CA ASP A 103 -14.30 2.22 -7.53
C ASP A 103 -15.25 2.39 -6.30
N ARG A 104 -15.21 1.52 -5.29
CA ARG A 104 -16.18 1.50 -4.17
C ARG A 104 -15.56 1.34 -2.79
N GLN A 105 -14.28 1.64 -2.66
CA GLN A 105 -13.59 1.55 -1.39
C GLN A 105 -13.67 2.88 -0.64
N SER A 106 -13.77 2.81 0.69
CA SER A 106 -13.84 4.00 1.55
C SER A 106 -12.53 4.76 1.60
N ARG A 107 -11.45 4.09 1.22
CA ARG A 107 -10.08 4.59 1.12
C ARG A 107 -9.63 4.43 -0.32
N GLN A 108 -8.64 5.21 -0.73
CA GLN A 108 -8.12 5.16 -2.09
C GLN A 108 -6.72 4.57 -2.12
N PHE A 109 -6.47 3.68 -3.07
CA PHE A 109 -5.17 3.13 -3.42
C PHE A 109 -4.90 3.38 -4.91
N THR A 110 -3.83 4.11 -5.20
CA THR A 110 -3.39 4.35 -6.57
C THR A 110 -1.95 3.89 -6.75
N LEU A 111 -1.69 3.15 -7.83
CA LEU A 111 -0.34 2.83 -8.31
C LEU A 111 0.02 3.79 -9.45
N ASN A 112 1.05 4.60 -9.24
CA ASN A 112 1.56 5.52 -10.24
C ASN A 112 2.48 4.81 -11.24
N GLU A 113 2.68 5.42 -12.41
CA GLU A 113 3.57 4.90 -13.46
C GLU A 113 5.03 4.77 -12.99
N ASP A 114 5.47 5.64 -12.07
CA ASP A 114 6.79 5.62 -11.45
C ASP A 114 6.92 4.58 -10.31
N LYS A 115 5.92 3.71 -10.15
CA LYS A 115 5.82 2.66 -9.12
C LYS A 115 5.73 3.18 -7.69
N THR A 116 5.47 4.48 -7.50
CA THR A 116 5.02 4.99 -6.19
C THR A 116 3.56 4.62 -5.98
N ILE A 117 3.17 4.51 -4.71
CA ILE A 117 1.77 4.29 -4.33
C ILE A 117 1.22 5.55 -3.67
N VAL A 118 -0.06 5.81 -3.85
CA VAL A 118 -0.79 6.88 -3.14
C VAL A 118 -1.91 6.23 -2.36
N ILE A 119 -1.98 6.53 -1.06
CA ILE A 119 -3.04 6.08 -0.17
C ILE A 119 -3.66 7.31 0.48
N ASP A 120 -4.95 7.55 0.22
CA ASP A 120 -5.69 8.71 0.73
C ASP A 120 -4.92 10.04 0.55
N ASP A 121 -4.52 10.32 -0.69
CA ASP A 121 -3.72 11.50 -1.10
C ASP A 121 -2.29 11.57 -0.54
N ILE A 122 -1.83 10.55 0.21
CA ILE A 122 -0.47 10.47 0.74
C ILE A 122 0.38 9.56 -0.14
N GLN A 123 1.49 10.08 -0.65
CA GLN A 123 2.39 9.34 -1.51
C GLN A 123 3.46 8.56 -0.72
N TYR A 124 3.76 7.35 -1.18
CA TYR A 124 4.80 6.49 -0.63
C TYR A 124 5.67 5.90 -1.73
N LYS A 125 6.96 5.74 -1.44
CA LYS A 125 7.94 5.14 -2.34
C LYS A 125 8.52 3.88 -1.71
N LYS A 126 8.58 2.79 -2.48
CA LYS A 126 9.22 1.55 -2.05
C LYS A 126 10.72 1.77 -1.88
N ILE A 127 11.27 1.32 -0.75
CA ILE A 127 12.70 1.46 -0.42
C ILE A 127 13.42 0.12 -0.26
N SER A 128 12.70 -0.96 0.04
CA SER A 128 13.27 -2.31 0.14
C SER A 128 12.19 -3.38 -0.13
N ASN A 129 12.63 -4.63 -0.27
CA ASN A 129 11.72 -5.79 -0.29
C ASN A 129 11.47 -6.36 1.12
N ASP A 130 12.02 -5.72 2.16
CA ASP A 130 11.84 -6.18 3.53
C ASP A 130 10.39 -6.01 3.95
N ASN A 131 9.88 -6.96 4.71
CA ASN A 131 8.49 -6.95 5.15
C ASN A 131 8.36 -7.54 6.55
N VAL A 132 7.24 -7.22 7.20
CA VAL A 132 6.84 -7.86 8.45
C VAL A 132 5.97 -9.08 8.15
N ASN A 133 5.83 -10.00 9.10
CA ASN A 133 4.90 -11.11 8.91
C ASN A 133 3.46 -10.59 8.95
N LEU A 134 2.62 -11.05 8.02
CA LEU A 134 1.20 -10.68 7.96
C LEU A 134 0.49 -10.91 9.31
N ASN A 135 0.81 -11.99 10.02
CA ASN A 135 0.22 -12.30 11.31
C ASN A 135 0.58 -11.29 12.41
N ASP A 136 1.78 -10.71 12.37
CA ASP A 136 2.21 -9.70 13.35
C ASP A 136 1.36 -8.44 13.23
N THR A 137 0.88 -8.13 12.01
CA THR A 137 0.02 -6.98 11.74
C THR A 137 -1.36 -7.05 12.41
N ASN A 138 -1.73 -8.18 13.01
CA ASN A 138 -3.00 -8.34 13.71
C ASN A 138 -2.99 -7.74 15.13
N TYR A 139 -1.81 -7.39 15.67
CA TYR A 139 -1.71 -6.64 16.91
C TYR A 139 -1.90 -5.14 16.61
N THR A 140 -3.17 -4.71 16.59
CA THR A 140 -3.56 -3.35 16.19
C THR A 140 -3.61 -2.36 17.35
N ASP A 141 -3.87 -1.10 17.03
CA ASP A 141 -4.17 -0.04 18.00
C ASP A 141 -5.20 -0.44 19.06
N ASN A 142 -6.29 -1.13 18.70
CA ASN A 142 -7.27 -1.64 19.67
C ASN A 142 -6.64 -2.55 20.74
N TYR A 143 -5.66 -3.37 20.37
CA TYR A 143 -4.95 -4.22 21.33
C TYR A 143 -4.04 -3.40 22.24
N ILE A 144 -3.34 -2.41 21.69
CA ILE A 144 -2.55 -1.48 22.49
C ILE A 144 -3.43 -0.71 23.48
N TYR A 145 -4.56 -0.16 23.03
CA TYR A 145 -5.52 0.54 23.91
C TYR A 145 -5.94 -0.33 25.09
N ARG A 146 -6.32 -1.57 24.81
CA ARG A 146 -6.70 -2.53 25.84
C ARG A 146 -5.55 -2.84 26.80
N ASP A 147 -4.36 -3.10 26.27
CA ASP A 147 -3.20 -3.51 27.05
C ASP A 147 -2.66 -2.34 27.91
N LEU A 148 -2.69 -1.10 27.39
CA LEU A 148 -2.37 0.11 28.16
C LEU A 148 -3.36 0.33 29.30
N ASN A 149 -4.66 0.20 29.05
CA ASN A 149 -5.70 0.34 30.08
C ASN A 149 -5.58 -0.69 31.22
N ASN A 150 -4.92 -1.83 30.95
CA ASN A 150 -4.65 -2.85 31.96
C ASN A 150 -3.45 -2.52 32.87
N LEU A 151 -2.60 -1.55 32.50
CA LEU A 151 -1.47 -1.14 33.33
C LEU A 151 -1.96 -0.32 34.54
N PRO A 152 -1.43 -0.57 35.76
CA PRO A 152 -1.83 0.17 36.96
C PRO A 152 -1.67 1.70 36.83
N LYS A 153 -0.65 2.17 36.11
CA LYS A 153 -0.37 3.59 35.83
C LYS A 153 -1.49 4.28 35.05
N TYR A 154 -2.28 3.54 34.26
CA TYR A 154 -3.30 4.09 33.36
C TYR A 154 -4.74 3.78 33.75
N ARG A 155 -4.97 3.11 34.89
CA ARG A 155 -6.32 2.69 35.33
C ARG A 155 -7.35 3.82 35.40
N ASN A 156 -6.90 5.05 35.64
CA ASN A 156 -7.76 6.26 35.72
C ASN A 156 -7.39 7.31 34.66
N ALA A 157 -6.61 6.94 33.64
CA ALA A 157 -6.27 7.84 32.56
C ALA A 157 -7.51 8.10 31.69
N THR A 158 -7.59 9.30 31.10
CA THR A 158 -8.65 9.61 30.14
C THR A 158 -8.36 8.94 28.80
N ASP A 159 -9.41 8.71 28.00
CA ASP A 159 -9.26 8.18 26.64
C ASP A 159 -8.33 9.04 25.78
N ASP A 160 -8.36 10.37 25.97
CA ASP A 160 -7.43 11.29 25.30
C ASP A 160 -5.97 11.03 25.70
N THR A 161 -5.70 10.78 26.99
CA THR A 161 -4.34 10.47 27.47
C THR A 161 -3.83 9.19 26.83
N ILE A 162 -4.68 8.16 26.75
CA ILE A 162 -4.30 6.89 26.11
C ILE A 162 -4.12 7.08 24.62
N ARG A 163 -5.01 7.84 23.95
CA ARG A 163 -4.87 8.17 22.53
C ARG A 163 -3.55 8.85 22.22
N ASP A 164 -3.12 9.78 23.06
CA ASP A 164 -1.86 10.49 22.85
C ASP A 164 -0.68 9.52 22.87
N ILE A 165 -0.64 8.60 23.85
CA ILE A 165 0.38 7.54 23.94
C ILE A 165 0.34 6.56 22.75
N VAL A 166 -0.83 6.36 22.14
CA VAL A 166 -1.00 5.47 20.99
C VAL A 166 -0.69 6.13 19.66
N TYR A 167 -0.73 7.46 19.53
CA TYR A 167 -0.58 8.09 18.22
C TYR A 167 0.53 9.15 18.12
N TYR A 168 1.09 9.61 19.23
CA TYR A 168 2.08 10.69 19.30
C TYR A 168 3.27 10.31 20.19
#